data_AF-A0A7X8Z891-F1
#
_entry.id   AF-A0A7X8Z891-F1
#
_cell.length_a   1.000
_cell.length_b   1.000
_cell.length_c   1.000
_cell.angle_alpha   90.00
_cell.angle_beta   90.00
_cell.angle_gamma   90.00
#
_symmetry.space_group_name_H-M   'P 1'
#
loop_
_entity.id
_entity.type
_entity.pdbx_description
1 polymer ?
#
loop_
_entity_poly.entity_id
_entity_poly.type
_entity_poly.pdbx_seq_one_letter_code
_entity_poly.pdbx_strand_id
1 'polypeptide(L)'
;MKKDKKYSMPANAEVSIIPVMQGEEIKEVSESELPETLPILALRNAVLFPGAVFPITVGREKSIRLIRDAEEHSSFIGCVPQT
;
A
#
# COMPACT_ATOMS: atom_id res chain seq x y z
N MET A 1 -33.84 27.76 4.36
CA MET A 1 -33.94 27.24 2.98
C MET A 1 -32.69 27.63 2.19
N LYS A 2 -31.92 26.60 1.82
CA LYS A 2 -31.05 26.46 0.63
C LYS A 2 -30.09 27.60 0.27
N LYS A 3 -28.79 27.31 0.36
CA LYS A 3 -27.86 27.46 -0.78
C LYS A 3 -26.90 26.27 -0.78
N ASP A 4 -27.36 25.21 -1.44
CA ASP A 4 -26.57 24.05 -1.82
C ASP A 4 -25.39 24.50 -2.67
N LYS A 5 -24.19 24.49 -2.08
CA LYS A 5 -22.94 24.74 -2.79
C LYS A 5 -22.66 23.50 -3.64
N LYS A 6 -23.12 23.52 -4.90
CA LYS A 6 -22.81 22.50 -5.91
C LYS A 6 -21.30 22.40 -6.08
N TYR A 7 -20.70 21.44 -5.40
CA TYR A 7 -19.39 20.92 -5.79
C TYR A 7 -19.58 20.18 -7.11
N SER A 8 -19.21 20.84 -8.22
CA SER A 8 -19.11 20.18 -9.51
C SER A 8 -17.84 19.35 -9.51
N MET A 9 -17.97 18.03 -9.47
CA MET A 9 -16.84 17.16 -9.78
C MET A 9 -16.49 17.31 -11.27
N PRO A 10 -15.22 17.47 -11.64
CA PRO A 10 -14.84 17.51 -13.04
C PRO A 10 -15.18 16.18 -13.71
N ALA A 11 -15.74 16.23 -14.91
CA ALA A 11 -16.35 15.11 -15.64
C ALA A 11 -15.40 13.95 -15.99
N ASN A 12 -14.13 14.02 -15.58
CA ASN A 12 -13.11 13.01 -15.86
C ASN A 12 -12.12 12.81 -14.70
N ALA A 13 -12.46 13.21 -13.46
CA ALA A 13 -11.69 12.78 -12.30
C ALA A 13 -12.10 11.36 -11.93
N GLU A 14 -11.24 10.39 -12.22
CA GLU A 14 -11.33 9.07 -11.62
C GLU A 14 -11.29 9.26 -10.09
N VAL A 15 -12.43 9.04 -9.44
CA VAL A 15 -12.51 9.11 -7.99
C VAL A 15 -11.79 7.88 -7.44
N SER A 16 -10.50 8.04 -7.13
CA SER A 16 -9.72 7.02 -6.42
C SER A 16 -10.14 7.04 -4.95
N ILE A 17 -11.16 6.24 -4.62
CA ILE A 17 -11.60 6.03 -3.24
C ILE A 17 -10.64 5.02 -2.63
N ILE A 18 -9.72 5.49 -1.79
CA ILE A 18 -8.93 4.61 -0.93
C ILE A 18 -9.80 4.29 0.29
N PRO A 19 -10.27 3.05 0.46
CA PRO A 19 -11.02 2.70 1.66
C PRO A 19 -10.06 2.76 2.86
N VAL A 20 -10.28 3.71 3.75
CA VAL A 20 -9.56 3.78 5.02
C VAL A 20 -10.22 2.77 5.95
N MET A 21 -9.63 1.58 6.07
CA MET A 21 -9.99 0.67 7.14
C MET A 21 -9.45 1.26 8.45
N GLN A 22 -10.33 1.59 9.41
CA GLN A 22 -9.91 1.84 10.79
C GLN A 22 -9.52 0.49 11.41
N GLY A 23 -8.25 0.13 11.30
CA GLY A 23 -7.74 -1.15 11.79
C GLY A 23 -6.29 -1.03 12.23
N GLU A 24 -6.09 -1.29 13.53
CA GLU A 24 -4.85 -1.44 14.28
C GLU A 24 -3.96 -0.18 14.37
N GLU A 25 -3.59 0.18 15.61
CA GLU A 25 -2.60 1.23 15.88
C GLU A 25 -1.39 1.01 14.98
N ILE A 26 -0.93 2.07 14.31
CA ILE A 26 0.25 2.01 13.44
C ILE A 26 1.39 1.50 14.31
N LYS A 27 1.73 0.22 14.16
CA LYS A 27 2.81 -0.38 14.93
C LYS A 27 4.09 0.33 14.49
N GLU A 28 4.65 1.14 15.37
CA GLU A 28 5.97 1.74 15.13
C GLU A 28 6.97 0.58 15.00
N VAL A 29 7.48 0.37 13.79
CA VAL A 29 8.50 -0.65 13.54
C VAL A 29 9.83 -0.08 14.00
N SER A 30 10.44 -0.71 15.01
CA SER A 30 11.77 -0.33 15.47
C SER A 30 12.84 -0.76 14.46
N GLU A 31 13.92 0.01 14.31
CA GLU A 31 15.04 -0.36 13.42
C GLU A 31 15.64 -1.73 13.79
N SER A 32 15.60 -2.09 15.07
CA SER A 32 16.06 -3.39 15.58
C SER A 32 15.22 -4.59 15.12
N GLU A 33 13.99 -4.36 14.66
CA GLU A 33 13.11 -5.42 14.13
C GLU A 33 13.33 -5.66 12.63
N LEU A 34 14.01 -4.75 11.93
CA LEU A 34 14.25 -4.87 10.50
C LEU A 34 15.45 -5.79 10.21
N PRO A 35 15.35 -6.67 9.20
CA PRO A 35 16.48 -7.49 8.77
C PRO A 35 17.56 -6.61 8.11
N GLU A 36 18.82 -7.07 8.18
CA GLU A 36 19.96 -6.41 7.51
C GLU A 36 19.73 -6.29 6.00
N THR A 37 19.11 -7.30 5.40
CA THR A 37 18.72 -7.31 3.99
C THR A 37 17.21 -7.39 3.85
N LEU A 38 16.61 -6.40 3.21
CA LEU A 38 15.17 -6.32 3.01
C LEU A 38 14.80 -6.72 1.56
N PRO A 39 13.97 -7.76 1.36
CA PRO A 39 13.47 -8.10 0.04
C PRO A 39 12.56 -6.99 -0.49
N ILE A 40 12.64 -6.68 -1.80
CA ILE A 40 11.92 -5.56 -2.41
C ILE A 40 10.79 -6.02 -3.33
N LEU A 41 9.57 -5.55 -3.04
CA LEU A 41 8.41 -5.61 -3.92
C LEU A 41 8.32 -4.33 -4.76
N ALA A 42 8.50 -4.46 -6.07
CA ALA A 42 8.33 -3.35 -7.00
C ALA A 42 6.85 -3.10 -7.29
N LEU A 43 6.38 -1.88 -7.03
CA LEU A 43 5.01 -1.44 -7.22
C LEU A 43 4.87 -0.65 -8.52
N ARG A 44 3.86 -0.97 -9.33
CA ARG A 44 3.50 -0.18 -10.51
C ARG A 44 2.26 0.65 -10.22
N ASN A 45 2.29 1.93 -10.58
CA ASN A 45 1.17 2.87 -10.39
C ASN A 45 0.70 3.02 -8.93
N ALA A 46 1.55 2.69 -7.95
CA ALA A 46 1.22 2.77 -6.54
C ALA A 46 2.42 3.24 -5.72
N VAL A 47 2.14 4.05 -4.70
CA VAL A 47 3.07 4.51 -3.67
C VAL A 47 2.42 4.25 -2.32
N LEU A 48 3.14 3.61 -1.38
CA LEU A 48 2.65 3.33 -0.04
C LEU A 48 3.21 4.36 0.94
N PHE A 49 2.34 4.88 1.81
CA PHE A 49 2.71 5.72 2.94
C PHE A 49 2.53 4.93 4.24
N PRO A 50 3.26 5.27 5.32
CA PRO A 50 3.05 4.66 6.63
C PRO A 50 1.58 4.69 7.06
N GLY A 51 1.07 3.57 7.57
CA GLY A 51 -0.33 3.41 7.97
C GLY A 51 -1.33 3.19 6.81
N ALA A 52 -0.87 3.17 5.56
CA ALA A 52 -1.75 2.84 4.43
C ALA A 52 -1.99 1.33 4.33
N VAL A 53 -3.25 0.93 4.26
CA VAL A 53 -3.68 -0.44 3.92
C VAL A 53 -4.28 -0.40 2.53
N PHE A 54 -3.67 -1.13 1.58
CA PHE A 54 -4.10 -1.11 0.18
C PHE A 54 -4.14 -2.53 -0.40
N PRO A 55 -5.29 -2.98 -0.93
CA PRO A 55 -5.36 -4.29 -1.59
C PRO A 55 -4.62 -4.24 -2.93
N ILE A 56 -3.71 -5.17 -3.16
CA ILE A 56 -2.97 -5.31 -4.44
C ILE A 56 -3.17 -6.69 -5.05
N THR A 57 -3.18 -6.75 -6.38
CA THR A 57 -3.09 -8.01 -7.12
C THR A 57 -1.65 -8.23 -7.58
N VAL A 58 -1.12 -9.42 -7.33
CA VAL A 58 0.28 -9.76 -7.64
C VAL A 58 0.31 -10.83 -8.72
N GLY A 59 0.93 -10.51 -9.87
CA GLY A 59 0.90 -11.38 -11.05
C GLY A 59 2.27 -11.89 -11.53
N ARG A 60 3.38 -11.24 -11.17
CA ARG A 60 4.72 -11.67 -11.61
C ARG A 60 5.19 -12.82 -10.72
N GLU A 61 5.67 -13.91 -11.32
CA GLU A 61 6.16 -15.07 -10.57
C GLU A 61 7.18 -14.72 -9.49
N LYS A 62 8.14 -13.82 -9.80
CA LYS A 62 9.14 -13.37 -8.83
C LYS A 62 8.53 -12.67 -7.62
N SER A 63 7.51 -11.83 -7.86
CA SER A 63 6.79 -11.13 -6.78
C SER A 63 5.94 -12.09 -5.96
N ILE A 64 5.30 -13.08 -6.60
CA ILE A 64 4.52 -14.11 -5.91
C ILE A 64 5.42 -14.93 -4.98
N ARG A 65 6.60 -15.35 -5.46
CA ARG A 65 7.58 -16.09 -4.64
C ARG A 65 8.05 -15.26 -3.44
N LEU A 66 8.45 -14.01 -3.68
CA LEU A 66 8.87 -13.09 -2.61
C LEU A 66 7.82 -12.96 -1.50
N ILE A 67 6.54 -12.82 -1.87
CA ILE A 67 5.46 -12.69 -0.87
C ILE A 67 5.29 -14.00 -0.10
N ARG A 68 5.32 -15.16 -0.76
CA ARG A 68 5.22 -16.45 -0.06
C ARG A 68 6.36 -16.66 0.91
N ASP A 69 7.59 -16.40 0.49
CA ASP A 69 8.78 -16.54 1.34
C ASP A 69 8.68 -15.58 2.55
N ALA A 70 8.21 -14.35 2.35
CA ALA A 70 8.03 -13.38 3.44
C ALA A 70 6.94 -13.82 4.44
N GLU A 71 5.82 -14.36 3.96
CA GLU A 71 4.73 -14.89 4.80
C GLU A 71 5.20 -16.11 5.61
N GLU A 72 5.89 -17.06 4.97
CA GLU A 72 6.41 -18.27 5.62
C GLU A 72 7.42 -17.95 6.73
N HIS A 73 8.23 -16.91 6.54
CA HIS A 73 9.25 -16.48 7.49
C HIS A 73 8.82 -15.32 8.39
N SER A 74 7.58 -14.84 8.28
CA SER A 74 7.08 -13.66 9.00
C SER A 74 8.05 -12.47 8.91
N SER A 75 8.56 -12.21 7.71
CA SER A 75 9.62 -11.24 7.45
C SER A 75 9.08 -9.96 6.79
N PHE A 76 9.74 -8.83 7.06
CA PHE A 76 9.41 -7.57 6.43
C PHE A 76 9.76 -7.56 4.94
N ILE A 77 8.96 -6.83 4.16
CA ILE A 77 9.25 -6.52 2.76
C ILE A 77 9.33 -5.00 2.56
N GLY A 78 10.28 -4.56 1.75
CA GLY A 78 10.36 -3.18 1.29
C GLY A 78 9.54 -3.02 0.03
N CYS A 79 8.91 -1.86 -0.12
CA CYS A 79 8.16 -1.54 -1.35
C CYS A 79 8.80 -0.34 -2.04
N VAL A 80 9.01 -0.43 -3.35
CA VAL A 80 9.52 0.69 -4.14
C VAL A 80 8.62 0.95 -5.34
N PRO A 81 8.32 2.22 -5.67
CA PRO A 81 7.65 2.54 -6.92
C PRO A 81 8.57 2.26 -8.12
N GLN A 82 8.00 1.67 -9.16
CA GLN A 82 8.69 1.35 -10.41
C GLN A 82 7.99 2.04 -11.58
N THR A 83 8.78 2.76 -12.38
CA THR A 83 8.38 3.39 -13.65
C THR A 83 8.19 2.36 -14.76
#